data_AF-A0A934YJ72-F1
#
_entry.id   AF-A0A934YJ72-F1
#
_cell.length_a   1.000
_cell.length_b   1.000
_cell.length_c   1.000
_cell.angle_alpha   90.00
_cell.angle_beta   90.00
_cell.angle_gamma   90.00
#
_symmetry.space_group_name_H-M   'P 1'
#
loop_
_entity.id
_entity.type
_entity.pdbx_description
1 polymer ?
#
loop_
_entity_poly.entity_id
_entity_poly.type
_entity_poly.pdbx_seq_one_letter_code
_entity_poly.pdbx_strand_id
1 'polypeptide(L)'
;MGARVTILFIDARGARVPFDPEAVRARRALETLEAVTLSRAGGPVEIQVDLALLPGDREGREGCLADAMDSLARALDEVGRTSPATYAAAAGRLRRITFRLDPQARRNRAKISDDGEAVEARSSRPDQALLQSVDYTHLLRERAEALARARYAKREPAEVPRAERPAYLDTLLRVPPGGGPDDPDGTAGAERVFRLLGLHEVARADGDDALTRDARHALVSAGGDLFRDLAHRRPEVLDGASATSPLRRAERAYSAFLVAGLHDLDEGEALAAVRAGFARVPRADARAPSAQYVLPSFDRLQVALTLLADWRTRRVDPPPALHFVVCPEARVRYGDRVTVSQSSYCGGELYRLARAEPVALDALARDALRADDVAFTRLLFSRVARGGGRLSAPLHTAKALFGTRLFPVAIDALASALDGEGDDGLVSDARVLARDLPAARGDVAYLVARALTLRVSTPVFARFGELFGAPLELGDFGRFMAYGESAVQSAVATVPAFASGARGAPRARVFLTKLDAYLDRAAERRAERGPDTTLSDLREGLCADGDDAARAEIGKAIAKRRKAHPDEGLTDAFERPCPRPATPRALRRPRPSPR
;
A
#
# COMPACT_ATOMS: atom_id res chain seq x y z
N MET A 1 18.67 -13.30 61.15
CA MET A 1 17.79 -14.49 61.11
C MET A 1 17.39 -14.70 59.66
N GLY A 2 17.99 -15.69 59.00
CA GLY A 2 17.86 -15.90 57.55
C GLY A 2 16.45 -16.36 57.16
N ALA A 3 16.00 -15.98 55.96
CA ALA A 3 14.77 -16.48 55.37
C ALA A 3 14.85 -18.01 55.26
N ARG A 4 13.94 -18.72 55.92
CA ARG A 4 13.83 -20.19 55.83
C ARG A 4 12.71 -20.54 54.86
N VAL A 5 13.00 -21.39 53.89
CA VAL A 5 11.95 -22.06 53.12
C VAL A 5 11.34 -23.12 54.03
N THR A 6 10.03 -23.08 54.23
CA THR A 6 9.33 -24.05 55.10
C THR A 6 8.45 -24.92 54.24
N ILE A 7 8.66 -26.24 54.27
CA ILE A 7 7.86 -27.19 53.50
C ILE A 7 6.98 -27.99 54.46
N LEU A 8 5.68 -28.00 54.20
CA LEU A 8 4.66 -28.64 55.02
C LEU A 8 3.82 -29.58 54.15
N PHE A 9 3.66 -30.81 54.62
CA PHE A 9 2.66 -31.72 54.12
C PHE A 9 1.30 -31.44 54.77
N ILE A 10 0.24 -31.53 53.99
CA ILE A 10 -1.14 -31.48 54.47
C ILE A 10 -1.72 -32.88 54.27
N ASP A 11 -2.15 -33.52 55.37
CA ASP A 11 -2.84 -34.81 55.28
C ASP A 11 -4.33 -34.66 54.96
N ALA A 12 -5.02 -35.79 54.76
CA ALA A 12 -6.45 -35.83 54.45
C ALA A 12 -7.36 -35.23 55.55
N ARG A 13 -6.83 -35.01 56.77
CA ARG A 13 -7.53 -34.39 57.91
C ARG A 13 -7.13 -32.93 58.10
N GLY A 14 -6.27 -32.38 57.24
CA GLY A 14 -5.75 -31.02 57.31
C GLY A 14 -4.61 -30.83 58.32
N ALA A 15 -4.07 -31.91 58.89
CA ALA A 15 -2.92 -31.82 59.79
C ALA A 15 -1.66 -31.46 58.99
N ARG A 16 -0.84 -30.58 59.57
CA ARG A 16 0.40 -30.09 58.96
C ARG A 16 1.59 -30.89 59.50
N VAL A 17 2.30 -31.58 58.62
CA VAL A 17 3.49 -32.35 58.97
C VAL A 17 4.72 -31.70 58.32
N PRO A 18 5.76 -31.32 59.08
CA PRO A 18 6.96 -30.74 58.49
C PRO A 18 7.68 -31.75 57.60
N PHE A 19 8.25 -31.26 56.50
CA PHE A 19 9.13 -32.04 55.65
C PHE A 19 10.55 -32.08 56.23
N ASP A 20 11.08 -33.29 56.45
CA ASP A 20 12.46 -33.53 56.88
C ASP A 20 13.18 -34.39 55.83
N PRO A 21 13.99 -33.78 54.94
CA PRO A 21 14.58 -34.48 53.79
C PRO A 21 15.72 -35.41 54.19
N GLU A 22 15.60 -36.72 53.89
CA GLU A 22 16.69 -37.68 54.07
C GLU A 22 17.52 -37.85 52.78
N ALA A 23 16.90 -37.81 51.61
CA ALA A 23 17.61 -37.90 50.34
C ALA A 23 18.53 -36.68 50.10
N VAL A 24 19.73 -36.96 49.60
CA VAL A 24 20.72 -35.93 49.23
C VAL A 24 20.16 -34.97 48.18
N ARG A 25 19.37 -35.48 47.22
CA ARG A 25 18.75 -34.66 46.17
C ARG A 25 17.76 -33.64 46.73
N ALA A 26 16.87 -34.07 47.63
CA ALA A 26 15.89 -33.18 48.25
C ALA A 26 16.56 -32.10 49.13
N ARG A 27 17.63 -32.45 49.85
CA ARG A 27 18.45 -31.48 50.60
C ARG A 27 19.07 -30.42 49.69
N ARG A 28 19.71 -30.83 48.59
CA ARG A 28 20.33 -29.90 47.63
C ARG A 28 19.31 -28.97 46.96
N ALA A 29 18.15 -29.50 46.59
CA ALA A 29 17.08 -28.71 45.97
C ALA A 29 16.52 -27.67 46.96
N LEU A 30 16.36 -28.04 48.24
CA LEU A 30 15.98 -27.11 49.31
C LEU A 30 17.02 -26.01 49.49
N GLU A 31 18.30 -26.35 49.62
CA GLU A 31 19.41 -25.39 49.73
C GLU A 31 19.47 -24.43 48.53
N THR A 32 19.25 -24.95 47.32
CA THR A 32 19.24 -24.14 46.09
C THR A 32 18.08 -23.14 46.10
N LEU A 33 16.88 -23.60 46.47
CA LEU A 33 15.72 -22.73 46.56
C LEU A 33 15.88 -21.68 47.67
N GLU A 34 16.45 -22.05 48.82
CA GLU A 34 16.80 -21.12 49.89
C GLU A 34 17.79 -20.06 49.42
N ALA A 35 18.84 -20.45 48.68
CA ALA A 35 19.81 -19.50 48.14
C ALA A 35 19.16 -18.50 47.15
N VAL A 36 18.27 -18.97 46.26
CA VAL A 36 17.56 -18.11 45.30
C VAL A 36 16.55 -17.20 46.01
N THR A 37 15.81 -17.70 46.99
CA THR A 37 14.85 -16.90 47.75
C THR A 37 15.53 -15.89 48.68
N LEU A 38 16.66 -16.25 49.29
CA LEU A 38 17.47 -15.33 50.11
C LEU A 38 18.06 -14.20 49.27
N SER A 39 18.60 -14.54 48.10
CA SER A 39 19.23 -13.55 47.21
C SER A 39 18.22 -12.66 46.50
N ARG A 40 16.95 -13.09 46.34
CA ARG A 40 15.99 -12.37 45.49
C ARG A 40 14.59 -12.16 46.10
N ALA A 41 13.98 -13.10 46.82
CA ALA A 41 12.53 -13.09 47.13
C ALA A 41 12.09 -12.25 48.35
N GLY A 42 13.01 -11.52 48.98
CA GLY A 42 12.68 -10.55 50.02
C GLY A 42 11.97 -11.11 51.27
N GLY A 43 12.01 -12.43 51.50
CA GLY A 43 11.41 -13.08 52.68
C GLY A 43 11.21 -14.60 52.54
N PRO A 44 10.80 -15.27 53.63
CA PRO A 44 10.59 -16.73 53.65
C PRO A 44 9.41 -17.16 52.77
N VAL A 45 9.53 -18.33 52.15
CA VAL A 45 8.47 -18.96 51.34
C VAL A 45 8.02 -20.25 52.00
N GLU A 46 6.72 -20.38 52.23
CA GLU A 46 6.08 -21.60 52.74
C GLU A 46 5.50 -22.42 51.58
N ILE A 47 5.93 -23.68 51.44
CA ILE A 47 5.38 -24.60 50.45
C ILE A 47 4.52 -25.63 51.18
N GLN A 48 3.23 -25.65 50.86
CA GLN A 48 2.25 -26.59 51.39
C GLN A 48 1.85 -27.58 50.30
N VAL A 49 2.01 -28.87 50.56
CA VAL A 49 1.66 -29.93 49.59
C VAL A 49 0.71 -30.93 50.22
N ASP A 50 -0.46 -31.12 49.59
CA ASP A 50 -1.37 -32.21 49.93
C ASP A 50 -0.70 -33.57 49.66
N LEU A 51 -0.63 -34.42 50.69
CA LEU A 51 0.00 -35.75 50.58
C LEU A 51 -0.65 -36.62 49.52
N ALA A 52 -1.94 -36.41 49.22
CA ALA A 52 -2.64 -37.15 48.18
C ALA A 52 -2.12 -36.86 46.76
N LEU A 53 -1.28 -35.84 46.58
CA LEU A 53 -0.63 -35.51 45.31
C LEU A 53 0.74 -36.16 45.12
N LEU A 54 1.31 -36.74 46.17
CA LEU A 54 2.65 -37.29 46.15
C LEU A 54 2.62 -38.82 46.17
N PRO A 55 3.63 -39.50 45.58
CA PRO A 55 3.74 -40.95 45.62
C PRO A 55 3.64 -41.55 47.03
N GLY A 56 3.18 -42.79 47.16
CA GLY A 56 3.07 -43.44 48.47
C GLY A 56 4.43 -43.76 49.12
N ASP A 57 5.45 -44.05 48.32
CA ASP A 57 6.79 -44.39 48.77
C ASP A 57 7.62 -43.14 49.10
N ARG A 58 8.54 -43.25 50.08
CA ARG A 58 9.31 -42.09 50.55
C ARG A 58 10.22 -41.50 49.48
N GLU A 59 10.91 -42.34 48.72
CA GLU A 59 11.88 -41.91 47.71
C GLU A 59 11.20 -41.12 46.58
N GLY A 60 10.05 -41.59 46.09
CA GLY A 60 9.22 -40.90 45.11
C GLY A 60 8.68 -39.56 45.61
N ARG A 61 8.26 -39.47 46.89
CA ARG A 61 7.83 -38.18 47.49
C ARG A 61 8.97 -37.17 47.51
N GLU A 62 10.13 -37.58 48.02
CA GLU A 62 11.31 -36.71 48.10
C GLU A 62 11.81 -36.30 46.71
N GLY A 63 11.76 -37.20 45.72
CA GLY A 63 12.07 -36.90 44.33
C GLY A 63 11.12 -35.86 43.71
N CYS A 64 9.81 -36.04 43.87
CA CYS A 64 8.81 -35.10 43.34
C CYS A 64 8.94 -33.70 43.97
N LEU A 65 9.19 -33.62 45.27
CA LEU A 65 9.45 -32.34 45.96
C LEU A 65 10.75 -31.70 45.49
N ALA A 66 11.81 -32.49 45.30
CA ALA A 66 13.07 -31.97 44.76
C ALA A 66 12.86 -31.33 43.39
N ASP A 67 12.11 -31.98 42.50
CA ASP A 67 11.81 -31.45 41.17
C ASP A 67 10.96 -30.16 41.20
N ALA A 68 10.02 -30.07 42.14
CA ALA A 68 9.22 -28.87 42.34
C ALA A 68 10.05 -27.69 42.89
N MET A 69 10.94 -27.96 43.85
CA MET A 69 11.86 -26.97 44.40
C MET A 69 12.83 -26.47 43.34
N ASP A 70 13.44 -27.37 42.56
CA ASP A 70 14.33 -27.02 41.44
C ASP A 70 13.58 -26.21 40.37
N SER A 71 12.35 -26.60 40.04
CA SER A 71 11.51 -25.89 39.08
C SER A 71 11.19 -24.47 39.52
N LEU A 72 10.84 -24.27 40.79
CA LEU A 72 10.59 -22.96 41.37
C LEU A 72 11.88 -22.11 41.41
N ALA A 73 12.99 -22.70 41.86
CA ALA A 73 14.28 -22.01 41.94
C ALA A 73 14.73 -21.53 40.54
N ARG A 74 14.60 -22.39 39.52
CA ARG A 74 14.89 -22.02 38.12
C ARG A 74 13.99 -20.90 37.62
N ALA A 75 12.68 -20.96 37.89
CA ALA A 75 11.75 -19.92 37.46
C ALA A 75 12.05 -18.57 38.12
N LEU A 76 12.31 -18.56 39.44
CA LEU A 76 12.68 -17.35 40.17
C LEU A 76 14.01 -16.76 39.70
N ASP A 77 15.01 -17.62 39.43
CA ASP A 77 16.29 -17.18 38.88
C ASP A 77 16.15 -16.64 37.45
N GLU A 78 15.41 -17.35 36.59
CA GLU A 78 15.17 -16.95 35.21
C GLU A 78 14.44 -15.61 35.13
N VAL A 79 13.31 -15.46 35.84
CA VAL A 79 12.54 -14.21 35.87
C VAL A 79 13.40 -13.08 36.46
N GLY A 80 14.18 -13.34 37.51
CA GLY A 80 15.05 -12.32 38.09
C GLY A 80 16.19 -11.88 37.15
N ARG A 81 16.73 -12.77 36.31
CA ARG A 81 17.77 -12.44 35.32
C ARG A 81 17.21 -11.75 34.08
N THR A 82 16.07 -12.26 33.57
CA THR A 82 15.50 -11.82 32.30
C THR A 82 14.55 -10.63 32.45
N SER A 83 13.91 -10.46 33.61
CA SER A 83 12.92 -9.41 33.85
C SER A 83 12.90 -8.97 35.33
N PRO A 84 13.92 -8.21 35.78
CA PRO A 84 14.02 -7.74 37.17
C PRO A 84 12.77 -7.00 37.68
N ALA A 85 12.09 -6.24 36.81
CA ALA A 85 10.86 -5.54 37.15
C ALA A 85 9.67 -6.50 37.41
N THR A 86 9.50 -7.52 36.57
CA THR A 86 8.51 -8.60 36.78
C THR A 86 8.78 -9.32 38.09
N TYR A 87 10.06 -9.58 38.37
CA TYR A 87 10.48 -10.19 39.63
C TYR A 87 10.06 -9.34 40.83
N ALA A 88 10.41 -8.06 40.84
CA ALA A 88 10.07 -7.15 41.94
C ALA A 88 8.55 -6.99 42.14
N ALA A 89 7.78 -6.97 41.05
CA ALA A 89 6.33 -6.78 41.09
C ALA A 89 5.56 -8.03 41.56
N ALA A 90 5.98 -9.23 41.12
CA ALA A 90 5.26 -10.48 41.39
C ALA A 90 6.02 -11.39 42.37
N ALA A 91 7.23 -11.82 42.00
CA ALA A 91 7.97 -12.83 42.74
C ALA A 91 8.45 -12.37 44.12
N GLY A 92 8.85 -11.11 44.26
CA GLY A 92 9.36 -10.55 45.52
C GLY A 92 8.34 -10.49 46.67
N ARG A 93 7.04 -10.68 46.36
CA ARG A 93 5.96 -10.72 47.34
C ARG A 93 5.49 -12.13 47.68
N LEU A 94 5.98 -13.14 46.97
CA LEU A 94 5.54 -14.51 47.18
C LEU A 94 5.96 -14.99 48.58
N ARG A 95 4.99 -15.45 49.36
CA ARG A 95 5.17 -15.98 50.73
C ARG A 95 4.67 -17.40 50.86
N ARG A 96 3.74 -17.84 50.01
CA ARG A 96 3.14 -19.18 50.11
C ARG A 96 2.95 -19.83 48.74
N ILE A 97 3.13 -21.13 48.66
CA ILE A 97 2.75 -21.95 47.51
C ILE A 97 1.97 -23.14 48.05
N THR A 98 0.75 -23.32 47.59
CA THR A 98 -0.14 -24.37 48.09
C THR A 98 -0.60 -25.26 46.95
N PHE A 99 -0.32 -26.55 47.08
CA PHE A 99 -0.77 -27.61 46.17
C PHE A 99 -1.86 -28.43 46.84
N ARG A 100 -3.04 -28.53 46.21
CA ARG A 100 -4.18 -29.30 46.74
C ARG A 100 -4.76 -30.24 45.70
N LEU A 101 -5.20 -31.41 46.15
CA LEU A 101 -6.04 -32.29 45.34
C LEU A 101 -7.46 -31.72 45.31
N ASP A 102 -8.00 -31.52 44.11
CA ASP A 102 -9.38 -31.15 43.86
C ASP A 102 -9.97 -32.19 42.89
N PRO A 103 -10.52 -33.31 43.40
CA PRO A 103 -11.00 -34.40 42.56
C PRO A 103 -12.21 -33.99 41.70
N GLN A 104 -12.83 -32.84 41.98
CA GLN A 104 -13.94 -32.28 41.20
C GLN A 104 -13.44 -31.33 40.08
N ALA A 105 -12.16 -30.96 40.09
CA ALA A 105 -11.60 -30.09 39.05
C ALA A 105 -11.53 -30.83 37.70
N ARG A 106 -12.04 -30.18 36.64
CA ARG A 106 -12.00 -30.75 35.28
C ARG A 106 -10.59 -30.75 34.67
N ARG A 107 -9.70 -29.88 35.16
CA ARG A 107 -8.32 -29.70 34.70
C ARG A 107 -7.48 -29.12 35.83
N ASN A 108 -6.17 -29.35 35.80
CA ASN A 108 -5.22 -28.70 36.68
C ASN A 108 -5.25 -27.19 36.44
N ARG A 109 -5.18 -26.42 37.52
CA ARG A 109 -5.15 -24.95 37.46
C ARG A 109 -4.19 -24.44 38.51
N ALA A 110 -3.43 -23.43 38.14
CA ALA A 110 -2.65 -22.64 39.08
C ALA A 110 -2.96 -21.16 38.86
N LYS A 111 -2.95 -20.40 39.95
CA LYS A 111 -3.12 -18.94 39.93
C LYS A 111 -2.32 -18.32 41.06
N ILE A 112 -1.99 -17.05 40.92
CA ILE A 112 -1.50 -16.23 42.03
C ILE A 112 -2.71 -15.53 42.68
N SER A 113 -2.72 -15.45 44.00
CA SER A 113 -3.75 -14.76 44.79
C SER A 113 -3.82 -13.26 44.47
N ASP A 114 -4.96 -12.62 44.78
CA ASP A 114 -5.20 -11.21 44.46
C ASP A 114 -4.26 -10.25 45.22
N ASP A 115 -3.74 -10.66 46.37
CA ASP A 115 -2.71 -9.93 47.14
C ASP A 115 -1.29 -10.16 46.59
N GLY A 116 -1.10 -11.17 45.74
CA GLY A 116 0.19 -11.54 45.15
C GLY A 116 1.09 -12.37 46.06
N GLU A 117 0.60 -12.80 47.23
CA GLU A 117 1.43 -13.46 48.25
C GLU A 117 1.40 -14.99 48.17
N ALA A 118 0.43 -15.58 47.47
CA ALA A 118 0.25 -17.01 47.40
C ALA A 118 0.10 -17.51 45.95
N VAL A 119 0.74 -18.64 45.63
CA VAL A 119 0.38 -19.47 44.47
C VAL A 119 -0.55 -20.58 44.95
N GLU A 120 -1.73 -20.69 44.34
CA GLU A 120 -2.66 -21.78 44.58
C GLU A 120 -2.71 -22.69 43.35
N ALA A 121 -2.21 -23.91 43.51
CA ALA A 121 -2.25 -24.95 42.49
C ALA A 121 -3.22 -26.06 42.90
N ARG A 122 -4.15 -26.40 42.00
CA ARG A 122 -5.11 -27.49 42.17
C ARG A 122 -4.89 -28.52 41.08
N SER A 123 -4.75 -29.79 41.49
CA SER A 123 -4.67 -30.94 40.60
C SER A 123 -5.92 -31.80 40.73
N SER A 124 -6.38 -32.37 39.62
CA SER A 124 -7.51 -33.31 39.64
C SER A 124 -7.09 -34.78 39.73
N ARG A 125 -5.80 -35.07 39.70
CA ARG A 125 -5.26 -36.43 39.76
C ARG A 125 -4.26 -36.59 40.91
N PRO A 126 -4.34 -37.71 41.66
CA PRO A 126 -3.26 -38.11 42.56
C PRO A 126 -2.00 -38.44 41.77
N ASP A 127 -0.84 -38.42 42.45
CA ASP A 127 0.48 -38.78 41.90
C ASP A 127 0.91 -37.97 40.67
N GLN A 128 0.42 -36.73 40.52
CA GLN A 128 0.75 -35.90 39.38
C GLN A 128 1.90 -34.93 39.69
N ALA A 129 2.72 -34.64 38.66
CA ALA A 129 3.82 -33.69 38.78
C ALA A 129 3.32 -32.32 39.25
N LEU A 130 4.00 -31.77 40.26
CA LEU A 130 3.87 -30.38 40.70
C LEU A 130 4.26 -29.42 39.55
N LEU A 131 3.96 -28.14 39.72
CA LEU A 131 4.20 -27.11 38.70
C LEU A 131 5.66 -27.12 38.20
N GLN A 132 5.81 -27.01 36.89
CA GLN A 132 7.12 -26.95 36.24
C GLN A 132 7.61 -25.48 36.20
N SER A 133 8.91 -25.30 35.91
CA SER A 133 9.53 -23.97 35.82
C SER A 133 8.80 -23.02 34.86
N VAL A 134 8.33 -23.54 33.73
CA VAL A 134 7.57 -22.78 32.72
C VAL A 134 6.22 -22.29 33.25
N ASP A 135 5.55 -23.08 34.10
CA ASP A 135 4.26 -22.71 34.69
C ASP A 135 4.44 -21.55 35.68
N TYR A 136 5.45 -21.62 36.55
CA TYR A 136 5.79 -20.53 37.46
C TYR A 136 6.17 -19.25 36.73
N THR A 137 7.01 -19.38 35.70
CA THR A 137 7.43 -18.22 34.88
C THR A 137 6.23 -17.56 34.21
N HIS A 138 5.29 -18.35 33.69
CA HIS A 138 4.04 -17.85 33.13
C HIS A 138 3.19 -17.12 34.17
N LEU A 139 2.92 -17.74 35.32
CA LEU A 139 2.11 -17.14 36.39
C LEU A 139 2.71 -15.82 36.91
N LEU A 140 4.02 -15.77 37.13
CA LEU A 140 4.71 -14.56 37.61
C LEU A 140 4.62 -13.43 36.58
N ARG A 141 4.77 -13.73 35.29
CA ARG A 141 4.59 -12.75 34.21
C ARG A 141 3.15 -12.26 34.14
N GLU A 142 2.18 -13.17 34.13
CA GLU A 142 0.75 -12.84 34.10
C GLU A 142 0.35 -11.93 35.27
N ARG A 143 0.86 -12.21 36.47
CA ARG A 143 0.61 -11.38 37.66
C ARG A 143 1.27 -10.00 37.56
N ALA A 144 2.52 -9.92 37.14
CA ALA A 144 3.18 -8.63 36.97
C ALA A 144 2.46 -7.76 35.93
N GLU A 145 1.97 -8.37 34.84
CA GLU A 145 1.14 -7.69 33.86
C GLU A 145 -0.19 -7.23 34.44
N ALA A 146 -0.88 -8.07 35.21
CA ALA A 146 -2.12 -7.69 35.87
C ALA A 146 -1.93 -6.49 36.83
N LEU A 147 -0.82 -6.47 37.57
CA LEU A 147 -0.45 -5.36 38.45
C LEU A 147 -0.11 -4.09 37.67
N ALA A 148 0.66 -4.20 36.59
CA ALA A 148 0.99 -3.07 35.73
C ALA A 148 -0.28 -2.49 35.08
N ARG A 149 -1.15 -3.35 34.53
CA ARG A 149 -2.47 -2.97 34.01
C ARG A 149 -3.29 -2.26 35.07
N ALA A 150 -3.40 -2.79 36.29
CA ALA A 150 -4.14 -2.15 37.38
C ALA A 150 -3.56 -0.79 37.79
N ARG A 151 -2.22 -0.67 37.88
CA ARG A 151 -1.52 0.58 38.23
C ARG A 151 -1.80 1.69 37.22
N TYR A 152 -1.84 1.33 35.94
CA TYR A 152 -1.94 2.27 34.83
C TYR A 152 -3.34 2.37 34.21
N ALA A 153 -4.29 1.55 34.66
CA ALA A 153 -5.64 1.42 34.09
C ALA A 153 -6.38 2.75 33.97
N LYS A 154 -6.17 3.69 34.88
CA LYS A 154 -6.87 4.98 34.90
C LYS A 154 -5.94 6.19 34.78
N ARG A 155 -4.65 5.96 34.48
CA ARG A 155 -3.67 7.03 34.39
C ARG A 155 -3.52 7.51 32.96
N GLU A 156 -3.66 8.81 32.78
CA GLU A 156 -3.28 9.49 31.54
C GLU A 156 -1.75 9.60 31.43
N PRO A 157 -1.18 9.67 30.21
CA PRO A 157 0.28 9.73 30.03
C PRO A 157 0.96 10.87 30.80
N ALA A 158 0.29 12.02 30.93
CA ALA A 158 0.79 13.17 31.67
C ALA A 158 0.83 12.96 33.20
N GLU A 159 0.02 12.04 33.73
CA GLU A 159 -0.06 11.71 35.16
C GLU A 159 0.98 10.64 35.57
N VAL A 160 1.64 10.01 34.59
CA VAL A 160 2.67 9.01 34.82
C VAL A 160 4.02 9.72 35.05
N PRO A 161 4.67 9.50 36.22
CA PRO A 161 5.99 10.05 36.49
C PRO A 161 6.98 9.68 35.39
N ARG A 162 7.88 10.61 35.01
CA ARG A 162 8.84 10.43 33.90
C ARG A 162 9.59 9.08 33.98
N ALA A 163 10.05 8.70 35.18
CA ALA A 163 10.76 7.44 35.41
C ALA A 163 9.92 6.17 35.17
N GLU A 164 8.59 6.26 35.24
CA GLU A 164 7.66 5.13 35.04
C GLU A 164 7.16 4.99 33.60
N ARG A 165 7.39 6.01 32.75
CA ARG A 165 6.82 6.06 31.40
C ARG A 165 7.32 4.96 30.44
N PRO A 166 8.59 4.50 30.49
CA PRO A 166 9.00 3.33 29.71
C PRO A 166 8.21 2.06 30.08
N ALA A 167 7.94 1.85 31.38
CA ALA A 167 7.12 0.73 31.84
C ALA A 167 5.63 0.91 31.49
N TYR A 168 5.14 2.15 31.45
CA TYR A 168 3.82 2.48 30.95
C TYR A 168 3.69 2.14 29.46
N LEU A 169 4.68 2.49 28.63
CA LEU A 169 4.73 2.10 27.22
C LEU A 169 4.63 0.59 27.06
N ASP A 170 5.48 -0.19 27.75
CA ASP A 170 5.46 -1.66 27.70
C ASP A 170 4.07 -2.21 28.05
N THR A 171 3.40 -1.62 29.05
CA THR A 171 2.03 -2.00 29.42
C THR A 171 1.04 -1.73 28.28
N LEU A 172 1.15 -0.59 27.59
CA LEU A 172 0.32 -0.27 26.43
C LEU A 172 0.57 -1.23 25.25
N LEU A 173 1.81 -1.69 25.06
CA LEU A 173 2.17 -2.59 23.95
C LEU A 173 1.64 -4.01 24.11
N ARG A 174 1.47 -4.47 25.36
CA ARG A 174 0.92 -5.80 25.68
C ARG A 174 -0.59 -5.90 25.51
N VAL A 175 -1.30 -4.77 25.38
CA VAL A 175 -2.72 -4.78 25.01
C VAL A 175 -2.80 -5.25 23.55
N PRO A 176 -3.48 -6.36 23.24
CA PRO A 176 -3.58 -6.83 21.86
C PRO A 176 -4.17 -5.75 20.95
N PRO A 177 -3.80 -5.71 19.66
CA PRO A 177 -4.51 -4.89 18.70
C PRO A 177 -5.99 -5.29 18.75
N GLY A 178 -6.88 -4.33 19.02
CA GLY A 178 -8.31 -4.56 19.26
C GLY A 178 -9.04 -5.26 18.11
N GLY A 179 -10.31 -5.64 18.31
CA GLY A 179 -11.09 -6.42 17.33
C GLY A 179 -11.04 -7.94 17.55
N GLY A 180 -10.47 -8.38 18.67
CA GLY A 180 -10.59 -9.76 19.18
C GLY A 180 -11.88 -9.98 19.99
N PRO A 181 -12.12 -11.21 20.49
CA PRO A 181 -13.29 -11.53 21.31
C PRO A 181 -13.45 -10.62 22.54
N ASP A 182 -12.32 -10.15 23.09
CA ASP A 182 -12.25 -9.34 24.30
C ASP A 182 -12.37 -7.82 24.06
N ASP A 183 -12.38 -7.36 22.81
CA ASP A 183 -12.59 -5.95 22.42
C ASP A 183 -13.40 -5.86 21.12
N PRO A 184 -14.68 -6.31 21.13
CA PRO A 184 -15.49 -6.45 19.92
C PRO A 184 -15.77 -5.11 19.22
N ASP A 185 -15.78 -4.01 19.96
CA ASP A 185 -16.09 -2.67 19.46
C ASP A 185 -14.82 -1.83 19.22
N GLY A 186 -13.62 -2.39 19.44
CA GLY A 186 -12.34 -1.70 19.25
C GLY A 186 -12.10 -0.54 20.24
N THR A 187 -12.82 -0.49 21.35
CA THR A 187 -12.77 0.63 22.31
C THR A 187 -11.46 0.62 23.10
N ALA A 188 -11.02 -0.56 23.56
CA ALA A 188 -9.75 -0.69 24.26
C ALA A 188 -8.57 -0.39 23.32
N GLY A 189 -8.67 -0.83 22.06
CA GLY A 189 -7.72 -0.46 21.01
C GLY A 189 -7.66 1.06 20.76
N ALA A 190 -8.82 1.71 20.65
CA ALA A 190 -8.89 3.17 20.45
C ALA A 190 -8.27 3.94 21.63
N GLU A 191 -8.54 3.50 22.87
CA GLU A 191 -7.94 4.07 24.08
C GLU A 191 -6.43 3.88 24.11
N ARG A 192 -5.91 2.71 23.71
CA ARG A 192 -4.47 2.47 23.57
C ARG A 192 -3.83 3.47 22.60
N VAL A 193 -4.44 3.71 21.44
CA VAL A 193 -3.94 4.69 20.46
C VAL A 193 -3.87 6.09 21.07
N PHE A 194 -4.91 6.53 21.79
CA PHE A 194 -4.89 7.83 22.48
C PHE A 194 -3.79 7.94 23.52
N ARG A 195 -3.60 6.90 24.34
CA ARG A 195 -2.56 6.90 25.37
C ARG A 195 -1.16 6.88 24.76
N LEU A 196 -0.97 6.18 23.65
CA LEU A 196 0.30 6.22 22.91
C LEU A 196 0.56 7.61 22.31
N LEU A 197 -0.45 8.27 21.74
CA LEU A 197 -0.35 9.64 21.23
C LEU A 197 0.02 10.62 22.36
N GLY A 198 -0.70 10.56 23.48
CA GLY A 198 -0.40 11.40 24.63
C GLY A 198 0.99 11.13 25.22
N LEU A 199 1.44 9.87 25.23
CA LEU A 199 2.78 9.52 25.67
C LEU A 199 3.86 10.07 24.74
N HIS A 200 3.65 10.00 23.43
CA HIS A 200 4.55 10.58 22.43
C HIS A 200 4.69 12.11 22.63
N GLU A 201 3.58 12.83 22.81
CA GLU A 201 3.59 14.28 23.03
C GLU A 201 4.29 14.66 24.34
N VAL A 202 3.99 13.95 25.43
CA VAL A 202 4.60 14.23 26.74
C VAL A 202 6.09 13.89 26.74
N ALA A 203 6.51 12.80 26.09
CA ALA A 203 7.92 12.45 25.95
C ALA A 203 8.69 13.50 25.14
N ARG A 204 8.08 13.99 24.04
CA ARG A 204 8.63 15.04 23.20
C ARG A 204 8.78 16.36 23.97
N ALA A 205 7.76 16.75 24.74
CA ALA A 205 7.80 17.96 25.55
C ALA A 205 8.89 17.93 26.64
N ASP A 206 9.17 16.75 27.19
CA ASP A 206 10.19 16.53 28.22
C ASP A 206 11.62 16.36 27.67
N GLY A 207 11.78 16.38 26.34
CA GLY A 207 13.06 16.15 25.66
C GLY A 207 13.58 14.72 25.83
N ASP A 208 12.69 13.74 25.97
CA ASP A 208 13.04 12.32 26.07
C ASP A 208 13.04 11.67 24.68
N ASP A 209 14.14 11.84 23.94
CA ASP A 209 14.24 11.39 22.54
C ASP A 209 14.07 9.88 22.36
N ALA A 210 14.54 9.09 23.33
CA ALA A 210 14.42 7.63 23.30
C ALA A 210 12.96 7.20 23.43
N LEU A 211 12.27 7.68 24.47
CA LEU A 211 10.86 7.36 24.67
C LEU A 211 9.97 7.92 23.55
N THR A 212 10.30 9.11 23.03
CA THR A 212 9.58 9.71 21.90
C THR A 212 9.66 8.81 20.67
N ARG A 213 10.84 8.28 20.36
CA ARG A 213 11.07 7.34 19.25
C ARG A 213 10.33 6.02 19.47
N ASP A 214 10.43 5.44 20.66
CA ASP A 214 9.78 4.16 20.97
C ASP A 214 8.25 4.27 20.93
N ALA A 215 7.68 5.37 21.45
CA ALA A 215 6.25 5.65 21.38
C ALA A 215 5.79 5.90 19.93
N ARG A 216 6.63 6.56 19.11
CA ARG A 216 6.36 6.77 17.68
C ARG A 216 6.34 5.45 16.91
N HIS A 217 7.35 4.61 17.11
CA HIS A 217 7.44 3.28 16.51
C HIS A 217 6.21 2.43 16.87
N ALA A 218 5.84 2.46 18.16
CA ALA A 218 4.65 1.82 18.66
C ALA A 218 3.37 2.34 17.99
N LEU A 219 3.23 3.65 17.79
CA LEU A 219 2.06 4.24 17.12
C LEU A 219 1.93 3.76 15.68
N VAL A 220 3.02 3.78 14.91
CA VAL A 220 3.04 3.35 13.51
C VAL A 220 2.62 1.88 13.36
N SER A 221 3.05 1.00 14.29
CA SER A 221 2.61 -0.40 14.31
C SER A 221 1.18 -0.55 14.85
N ALA A 222 0.94 -0.13 16.09
CA ALA A 222 -0.30 -0.44 16.82
C ALA A 222 -1.54 0.21 16.21
N GLY A 223 -1.43 1.47 15.76
CA GLY A 223 -2.55 2.16 15.10
C GLY A 223 -2.87 1.52 13.74
N GLY A 224 -1.83 1.20 12.96
CA GLY A 224 -1.98 0.51 11.69
C GLY A 224 -2.63 -0.86 11.82
N ASP A 225 -2.25 -1.64 12.83
CA ASP A 225 -2.79 -2.98 13.06
C ASP A 225 -4.23 -2.94 13.58
N LEU A 226 -4.57 -2.06 14.51
CA LEU A 226 -5.95 -1.90 15.02
C LEU A 226 -6.96 -1.65 13.89
N PHE A 227 -6.74 -0.61 13.09
CA PHE A 227 -7.72 -0.24 12.06
C PHE A 227 -7.75 -1.25 10.92
N ARG A 228 -6.61 -1.88 10.59
CA ARG A 228 -6.56 -2.95 9.59
C ARG A 228 -7.29 -4.20 10.05
N ASP A 229 -7.10 -4.64 11.29
CA ASP A 229 -7.78 -5.80 11.85
C ASP A 229 -9.30 -5.56 11.95
N LEU A 230 -9.73 -4.40 12.43
CA LEU A 230 -11.15 -4.03 12.44
C LEU A 230 -11.73 -4.01 11.04
N ALA A 231 -11.04 -3.42 10.06
CA ALA A 231 -11.49 -3.36 8.68
C ALA A 231 -11.64 -4.75 8.03
N HIS A 232 -10.77 -5.70 8.35
CA HIS A 232 -10.83 -7.06 7.78
C HIS A 232 -11.79 -7.99 8.52
N ARG A 233 -11.81 -7.94 9.86
CA ARG A 233 -12.54 -8.91 10.68
C ARG A 233 -13.94 -8.45 11.05
N ARG A 234 -14.15 -7.14 11.19
CA ARG A 234 -15.35 -6.52 11.74
C ARG A 234 -15.66 -5.17 11.03
N PRO A 235 -15.79 -5.15 9.69
CA PRO A 235 -16.01 -3.90 8.94
C PRO A 235 -17.25 -3.14 9.42
N GLU A 236 -18.28 -3.84 9.91
CA GLU A 236 -19.50 -3.26 10.46
C GLU A 236 -19.27 -2.35 11.68
N VAL A 237 -18.21 -2.62 12.46
CA VAL A 237 -17.86 -1.79 13.64
C VAL A 237 -17.32 -0.44 13.18
N LEU A 238 -16.42 -0.44 12.18
CA LEU A 238 -15.92 0.81 11.62
C LEU A 238 -17.05 1.56 10.91
N ASP A 239 -17.79 0.89 10.02
CA ASP A 239 -18.84 1.52 9.21
C ASP A 239 -20.00 2.07 10.05
N GLY A 240 -20.37 1.38 11.14
CA GLY A 240 -21.41 1.80 12.08
C GLY A 240 -20.96 2.84 13.12
N ALA A 241 -19.66 3.06 13.30
CA ALA A 241 -19.16 3.96 14.34
C ALA A 241 -19.49 5.44 14.03
N SER A 242 -20.22 6.08 14.94
CA SER A 242 -20.56 7.51 14.85
C SER A 242 -19.32 8.39 14.85
N ALA A 243 -19.41 9.57 14.24
CA ALA A 243 -18.29 10.52 14.13
C ALA A 243 -17.72 10.96 15.50
N THR A 244 -18.49 10.85 16.57
CA THR A 244 -18.11 11.22 17.94
C THR A 244 -17.65 10.04 18.79
N SER A 245 -17.75 8.81 18.27
CA SER A 245 -17.32 7.60 18.98
C SER A 245 -15.82 7.65 19.34
N PRO A 246 -15.38 7.00 20.43
CA PRO A 246 -13.96 6.88 20.77
C PRO A 246 -13.12 6.35 19.59
N LEU A 247 -13.63 5.35 18.87
CA LEU A 247 -12.97 4.76 17.71
C LEU A 247 -12.74 5.76 16.57
N ARG A 248 -13.76 6.55 16.18
CA ARG A 248 -13.60 7.57 15.12
C ARG A 248 -12.72 8.74 15.55
N ARG A 249 -12.74 9.11 16.83
CA ARG A 249 -11.81 10.13 17.34
C ARG A 249 -10.37 9.62 17.32
N ALA A 250 -10.12 8.36 17.69
CA ALA A 250 -8.80 7.75 17.63
C ALA A 250 -8.29 7.65 16.19
N GLU A 251 -9.16 7.26 15.24
CA GLU A 251 -8.83 7.21 13.81
C GLU A 251 -8.38 8.58 13.29
N ARG A 252 -9.12 9.64 13.60
CA ARG A 252 -8.76 11.01 13.22
C ARG A 252 -7.43 11.45 13.81
N ALA A 253 -7.23 11.22 15.11
CA ALA A 253 -6.01 11.62 15.80
C ALA A 253 -4.79 10.85 15.26
N TYR A 254 -4.93 9.55 15.02
CA TYR A 254 -3.90 8.73 14.41
C TYR A 254 -3.59 9.16 12.97
N SER A 255 -4.61 9.39 12.16
CA SER A 255 -4.47 9.92 10.79
C SER A 255 -3.73 11.25 10.78
N ALA A 256 -4.08 12.18 11.67
CA ALA A 256 -3.39 13.47 11.79
C ALA A 256 -1.92 13.30 12.21
N PHE A 257 -1.63 12.42 13.16
CA PHE A 257 -0.27 12.08 13.57
C PHE A 257 0.58 11.56 12.41
N LEU A 258 0.06 10.61 11.62
CA LEU A 258 0.79 10.06 10.47
C LEU A 258 1.07 11.12 9.39
N VAL A 259 0.12 12.03 9.15
CA VAL A 259 0.29 13.11 8.16
C VAL A 259 1.32 14.14 8.64
N ALA A 260 1.25 14.55 9.91
CA ALA A 260 2.14 15.57 10.47
C ALA A 260 3.59 15.07 10.65
N GLY A 261 3.76 13.79 11.00
CA GLY A 261 5.07 13.23 11.34
C GLY A 261 5.83 12.58 10.19
N LEU A 262 5.27 12.53 8.96
CA LEU A 262 5.82 11.70 7.87
C LEU A 262 7.32 11.96 7.57
N HIS A 263 7.77 13.21 7.68
CA HIS A 263 9.17 13.59 7.46
C HIS A 263 10.12 13.23 8.60
N ASP A 264 9.59 13.01 9.81
CA ASP A 264 10.35 12.66 11.01
C ASP A 264 10.48 11.12 11.20
N LEU A 265 9.82 10.35 10.34
CA LEU A 265 9.86 8.89 10.32
C LEU A 265 11.11 8.38 9.58
N ASP A 266 11.65 7.25 10.04
CA ASP A 266 12.63 6.51 9.24
C ASP A 266 11.97 5.89 7.99
N GLU A 267 12.76 5.35 7.06
CA GLU A 267 12.24 4.83 5.80
C GLU A 267 11.24 3.67 5.97
N GLY A 268 11.45 2.82 6.99
CA GLY A 268 10.58 1.69 7.29
C GLY A 268 9.26 2.16 7.90
N GLU A 269 9.34 3.08 8.85
CA GLU A 269 8.20 3.72 9.50
C GLU A 269 7.36 4.53 8.48
N ALA A 270 8.01 5.30 7.61
CA ALA A 270 7.34 6.05 6.55
C ALA A 270 6.61 5.12 5.57
N LEU A 271 7.24 4.00 5.19
CA LEU A 271 6.58 2.99 4.35
C LEU A 271 5.37 2.36 5.05
N ALA A 272 5.47 2.05 6.34
CA ALA A 272 4.37 1.51 7.12
C ALA A 272 3.22 2.52 7.25
N ALA A 273 3.52 3.80 7.50
CA ALA A 273 2.56 4.89 7.57
C ALA A 273 1.79 5.06 6.26
N VAL A 274 2.47 5.12 5.11
CA VAL A 274 1.78 5.23 3.80
C VAL A 274 0.98 3.97 3.48
N ARG A 275 1.47 2.78 3.83
CA ARG A 275 0.71 1.53 3.64
C ARG A 275 -0.58 1.54 4.48
N ALA A 276 -0.53 2.01 5.72
CA ALA A 276 -1.72 2.16 6.55
C ALA A 276 -2.69 3.20 5.97
N GLY A 277 -2.18 4.38 5.59
CA GLY A 277 -2.98 5.47 5.01
C GLY A 277 -3.67 5.10 3.69
N PHE A 278 -3.02 4.32 2.83
CA PHE A 278 -3.56 3.90 1.53
C PHE A 278 -4.21 2.51 1.56
N ALA A 279 -4.27 1.84 2.71
CA ALA A 279 -4.92 0.54 2.85
C ALA A 279 -6.41 0.62 2.49
N ARG A 280 -6.86 -0.37 1.72
CA ARG A 280 -8.25 -0.50 1.27
C ARG A 280 -8.76 -1.90 1.59
N VAL A 281 -10.04 -1.98 1.92
CA VAL A 281 -10.76 -3.24 2.07
C VAL A 281 -11.80 -3.39 0.95
N PRO A 282 -11.94 -4.59 0.36
CA PRO A 282 -13.03 -4.87 -0.56
C PRO A 282 -14.38 -4.63 0.14
N ARG A 283 -15.33 -3.96 -0.52
CA ARG A 283 -16.70 -3.89 -0.01
C ARG A 283 -17.39 -5.24 -0.22
N ALA A 284 -18.07 -5.73 0.83
CA ALA A 284 -18.85 -6.97 0.78
C ALA A 284 -20.03 -6.88 -0.20
N ASP A 285 -20.63 -5.68 -0.32
CA ASP A 285 -21.62 -5.34 -1.33
C ASP A 285 -21.01 -4.39 -2.36
N ALA A 286 -20.80 -4.83 -3.60
CA ALA A 286 -21.26 -4.12 -4.79
C ALA A 286 -20.61 -4.63 -6.08
N ARG A 287 -21.43 -4.62 -7.13
CA ARG A 287 -21.07 -4.58 -8.55
C ARG A 287 -20.27 -3.32 -8.95
N ALA A 288 -19.61 -2.64 -8.00
CA ALA A 288 -18.81 -1.44 -8.20
C ALA A 288 -17.44 -1.62 -7.50
N PRO A 289 -16.31 -1.40 -8.18
CA PRO A 289 -14.96 -1.65 -7.65
C PRO A 289 -14.48 -0.61 -6.63
N SER A 290 -15.36 0.07 -5.89
CA SER A 290 -14.95 1.08 -4.90
C SER A 290 -14.60 0.42 -3.56
N ALA A 291 -13.34 0.00 -3.41
CA ALA A 291 -12.79 -0.40 -2.12
C ALA A 291 -12.80 0.78 -1.15
N GLN A 292 -13.24 0.56 0.10
CA GLN A 292 -13.25 1.59 1.14
C GLN A 292 -11.88 1.68 1.79
N TYR A 293 -11.44 2.89 2.10
CA TYR A 293 -10.19 3.09 2.83
C TYR A 293 -10.34 2.74 4.31
N VAL A 294 -9.30 2.12 4.86
CA VAL A 294 -9.22 1.75 6.29
C VAL A 294 -9.19 2.98 7.20
N LEU A 295 -8.53 4.07 6.78
CA LEU A 295 -8.38 5.32 7.52
C LEU A 295 -9.05 6.50 6.79
N PRO A 296 -10.39 6.67 6.86
CA PRO A 296 -11.07 7.69 6.06
C PRO A 296 -10.56 9.12 6.28
N SER A 297 -10.08 9.45 7.48
CA SER A 297 -9.63 10.81 7.83
C SER A 297 -8.16 11.08 7.44
N PHE A 298 -7.44 10.08 6.93
CA PHE A 298 -6.08 10.25 6.44
C PHE A 298 -6.05 11.09 5.16
N ASP A 299 -5.32 12.21 5.19
CA ASP A 299 -5.20 13.12 4.05
C ASP A 299 -4.20 12.58 3.01
N ARG A 300 -4.71 11.66 2.18
CA ARG A 300 -3.96 10.98 1.12
C ARG A 300 -3.42 11.96 0.10
N LEU A 301 -4.18 13.00 -0.23
CA LEU A 301 -3.79 13.96 -1.25
C LEU A 301 -2.63 14.82 -0.75
N GLN A 302 -2.71 15.32 0.48
CA GLN A 302 -1.62 16.07 1.08
C GLN A 302 -0.33 15.24 1.19
N VAL A 303 -0.44 13.98 1.64
CA VAL A 303 0.70 13.07 1.72
C VAL A 303 1.27 12.76 0.33
N ALA A 304 0.42 12.51 -0.65
CA ALA A 304 0.84 12.27 -2.03
C ALA A 304 1.57 13.47 -2.65
N LEU A 305 1.07 14.69 -2.42
CA LEU A 305 1.71 15.93 -2.86
C LEU A 305 3.04 16.16 -2.16
N THR A 306 3.12 15.84 -0.88
CA THR A 306 4.36 15.94 -0.08
C THR A 306 5.44 15.01 -0.63
N LEU A 307 5.11 13.73 -0.84
CA LEU A 307 6.04 12.75 -1.43
C LEU A 307 6.39 13.04 -2.89
N LEU A 308 5.47 13.67 -3.63
CA LEU A 308 5.73 14.15 -4.98
C LEU A 308 6.73 15.32 -5.00
N ALA A 309 6.62 16.25 -4.05
CA ALA A 309 7.60 17.33 -3.88
C ALA A 309 8.99 16.77 -3.53
N ASP A 310 9.05 15.77 -2.64
CA ASP A 310 10.29 15.06 -2.31
C ASP A 310 10.89 14.36 -3.55
N TRP A 311 10.05 13.75 -4.38
CA TRP A 311 10.49 13.12 -5.63
C TRP A 311 11.14 14.12 -6.59
N ARG A 312 10.59 15.32 -6.74
CA ARG A 312 11.14 16.35 -7.63
C ARG A 312 12.53 16.82 -7.20
N THR A 313 12.82 16.78 -5.89
CA THR A 313 14.11 17.21 -5.35
C THR A 313 15.14 16.08 -5.34
N ARG A 314 14.71 14.82 -5.20
CA ARG A 314 15.59 13.64 -5.12
C ARG A 314 15.83 13.03 -6.50
N ARG A 315 17.08 13.16 -7.01
CA ARG A 315 17.47 12.66 -8.34
C ARG A 315 17.98 11.21 -8.37
N VAL A 316 18.25 10.59 -7.22
CA VAL A 316 18.83 9.23 -7.12
C VAL A 316 18.17 8.47 -5.97
N ASP A 317 17.82 7.21 -6.23
CA ASP A 317 17.31 6.18 -5.31
C ASP A 317 16.22 6.66 -4.31
N PRO A 318 14.96 6.80 -4.77
CA PRO A 318 13.88 7.28 -3.92
C PRO A 318 13.57 6.29 -2.78
N PRO A 319 13.19 6.78 -1.58
CA PRO A 319 12.85 5.90 -0.46
C PRO A 319 11.61 5.03 -0.77
N PRO A 320 11.46 3.86 -0.11
CA PRO A 320 10.37 2.92 -0.39
C PRO A 320 8.96 3.52 -0.34
N ALA A 321 8.70 4.45 0.59
CA ALA A 321 7.41 5.14 0.70
C ALA A 321 7.06 5.94 -0.57
N LEU A 322 8.06 6.58 -1.19
CA LEU A 322 7.89 7.32 -2.44
C LEU A 322 7.60 6.36 -3.60
N HIS A 323 8.32 5.24 -3.70
CA HIS A 323 8.04 4.21 -4.69
C HIS A 323 6.61 3.66 -4.56
N PHE A 324 6.15 3.46 -3.33
CA PHE A 324 4.80 2.99 -3.07
C PHE A 324 3.73 3.97 -3.57
N VAL A 325 3.90 5.27 -3.31
CA VAL A 325 2.91 6.30 -3.64
C VAL A 325 3.03 6.81 -5.08
N VAL A 326 4.19 7.36 -5.45
CA VAL A 326 4.43 8.03 -6.75
C VAL A 326 4.82 7.01 -7.83
N CYS A 327 5.50 5.92 -7.45
CA CYS A 327 6.11 4.96 -8.38
C CYS A 327 6.80 5.62 -9.60
N PRO A 328 7.92 6.32 -9.39
CA PRO A 328 8.67 6.89 -10.49
C PRO A 328 9.30 5.78 -11.33
N GLU A 329 9.27 5.95 -12.64
CA GLU A 329 9.98 5.08 -13.59
C GLU A 329 11.48 5.38 -13.51
N ALA A 330 12.28 4.42 -13.03
CA ALA A 330 13.73 4.53 -13.10
C ALA A 330 14.16 4.09 -14.51
N ARG A 331 14.73 5.00 -15.29
CA ARG A 331 15.44 4.62 -16.51
C ARG A 331 16.75 3.97 -16.11
N VAL A 332 16.85 2.65 -16.30
CA VAL A 332 18.03 1.87 -15.96
C VAL A 332 18.78 1.57 -17.25
N ARG A 333 20.08 1.86 -17.27
CA ARG A 333 20.93 1.62 -18.43
C ARG A 333 21.56 0.22 -18.31
N TYR A 334 21.22 -0.67 -19.24
CA TYR A 334 21.83 -2.00 -19.40
C TYR A 334 22.68 -1.99 -20.68
N GLY A 335 23.98 -1.73 -20.53
CA GLY A 335 24.89 -1.51 -21.68
C GLY A 335 24.46 -0.27 -22.49
N ASP A 336 24.23 -0.44 -23.79
CA ASP A 336 23.74 0.64 -24.67
C ASP A 336 22.22 0.83 -24.63
N ARG A 337 21.49 -0.04 -23.92
CA ARG A 337 20.02 0.02 -23.84
C ARG A 337 19.58 0.77 -22.58
N VAL A 338 18.69 1.74 -22.75
CA VAL A 338 17.95 2.33 -21.64
C VAL A 338 16.65 1.57 -21.49
N THR A 339 16.49 0.83 -20.39
CA THR A 339 15.25 0.15 -20.02
C THR A 339 14.52 0.97 -18.96
N VAL A 340 13.23 0.68 -18.75
CA VAL A 340 12.48 1.23 -17.63
C VAL A 340 12.36 0.12 -16.59
N SER A 341 12.97 0.30 -15.42
CA SER A 341 12.79 -0.61 -14.29
C SER A 341 11.74 -0.03 -13.35
N GLN A 342 10.85 -0.91 -12.87
CA GLN A 342 9.91 -0.60 -11.80
C GLN A 342 10.41 -1.27 -10.53
N SER A 343 10.53 -0.49 -9.46
CA SER A 343 10.85 -1.00 -8.13
C SER A 343 9.82 -2.05 -7.68
N SER A 344 10.26 -3.07 -6.93
CA SER A 344 9.37 -4.06 -6.31
C SER A 344 8.36 -3.42 -5.34
N TYR A 345 8.64 -2.20 -4.87
CA TYR A 345 7.75 -1.42 -4.01
C TYR A 345 6.76 -0.54 -4.79
N CYS A 346 6.75 -0.57 -6.13
CA CYS A 346 5.86 0.25 -6.94
C CYS A 346 4.38 -0.08 -6.65
N GLY A 347 3.69 0.84 -5.97
CA GLY A 347 2.24 0.75 -5.73
C GLY A 347 1.45 1.62 -6.71
N GLY A 348 1.93 2.82 -7.01
CA GLY A 348 1.21 3.79 -7.85
C GLY A 348 -0.09 4.27 -7.20
N GLU A 349 -0.11 4.35 -5.87
CA GLU A 349 -1.30 4.76 -5.10
C GLU A 349 -1.78 6.17 -5.45
N LEU A 350 -0.87 7.09 -5.78
CA LEU A 350 -1.20 8.45 -6.23
C LEU A 350 -2.11 8.42 -7.47
N TYR A 351 -1.80 7.56 -8.45
CA TYR A 351 -2.60 7.45 -9.67
C TYR A 351 -3.90 6.70 -9.43
N ARG A 352 -3.91 5.72 -8.53
CA ARG A 352 -5.16 5.06 -8.12
C ARG A 352 -6.10 6.04 -7.43
N LEU A 353 -5.57 6.91 -6.57
CA LEU A 353 -6.32 8.00 -5.95
C LEU A 353 -6.88 8.95 -7.01
N ALA A 354 -6.05 9.41 -7.93
CA ALA A 354 -6.46 10.29 -9.03
C ALA A 354 -7.56 9.68 -9.94
N ARG A 355 -7.54 8.36 -10.15
CA ARG A 355 -8.62 7.67 -10.90
C ARG A 355 -9.91 7.54 -10.11
N ALA A 356 -9.81 7.35 -8.80
CA ALA A 356 -10.98 7.19 -7.93
C ALA A 356 -11.67 8.53 -7.63
N GLU A 357 -10.89 9.62 -7.56
CA GLU A 357 -11.35 10.91 -7.04
C GLU A 357 -10.98 12.05 -8.03
N PRO A 358 -11.96 12.61 -8.77
CA PRO A 358 -11.70 13.71 -9.72
C PRO A 358 -11.03 14.92 -9.07
N VAL A 359 -11.40 15.24 -7.82
CA VAL A 359 -10.80 16.36 -7.05
C VAL A 359 -9.29 16.14 -6.84
N ALA A 360 -8.86 14.89 -6.63
CA ALA A 360 -7.43 14.57 -6.49
C ALA A 360 -6.69 14.73 -7.81
N LEU A 361 -7.29 14.30 -8.93
CA LEU A 361 -6.71 14.50 -10.27
C LEU A 361 -6.56 15.99 -10.60
N ASP A 362 -7.58 16.80 -10.34
CA ASP A 362 -7.53 18.25 -10.56
C ASP A 362 -6.49 18.95 -9.66
N ALA A 363 -6.34 18.50 -8.41
CA ALA A 363 -5.31 19.01 -7.52
C ALA A 363 -3.90 18.68 -8.01
N LEU A 364 -3.66 17.44 -8.49
CA LEU A 364 -2.38 17.01 -9.04
C LEU A 364 -2.05 17.73 -10.35
N ALA A 365 -3.03 17.97 -11.23
CA ALA A 365 -2.81 18.74 -12.45
C ALA A 365 -2.52 20.21 -12.16
N ARG A 366 -3.22 20.83 -11.20
CA ARG A 366 -2.89 22.19 -10.72
C ARG A 366 -1.49 22.25 -10.12
N ASP A 367 -1.08 21.21 -9.40
CA ASP A 367 0.28 21.12 -8.86
C ASP A 367 1.34 21.00 -9.96
N ALA A 368 1.11 20.13 -10.96
CA ALA A 368 1.95 20.01 -12.14
C ALA A 368 2.09 21.33 -12.90
N LEU A 369 0.97 22.06 -13.05
CA LEU A 369 0.94 23.38 -13.66
C LEU A 369 1.74 24.42 -12.86
N ARG A 370 1.54 24.46 -11.53
CA ARG A 370 2.29 25.37 -10.63
C ARG A 370 3.80 25.13 -10.71
N ALA A 371 4.22 23.88 -10.81
CA ALA A 371 5.63 23.49 -10.91
C ALA A 371 6.18 23.50 -12.36
N ASP A 372 5.33 23.72 -13.36
CA ASP A 372 5.65 23.58 -14.79
C ASP A 372 6.34 22.24 -15.14
N ASP A 373 5.86 21.16 -14.51
CA ASP A 373 6.51 19.85 -14.48
C ASP A 373 6.01 18.93 -15.62
N VAL A 374 6.75 18.97 -16.73
CA VAL A 374 6.53 18.14 -17.93
C VAL A 374 6.64 16.64 -17.62
N ALA A 375 7.61 16.24 -16.79
CA ALA A 375 7.85 14.83 -16.50
C ALA A 375 6.69 14.24 -15.69
N PHE A 376 6.27 14.96 -14.65
CA PHE A 376 5.12 14.56 -13.85
C PHE A 376 3.81 14.59 -14.65
N THR A 377 3.59 15.60 -15.49
CA THR A 377 2.38 15.68 -16.33
C THR A 377 2.28 14.45 -17.22
N ARG A 378 3.36 14.07 -17.91
CA ARG A 378 3.38 12.85 -18.72
C ARG A 378 3.09 11.60 -17.89
N LEU A 379 3.70 11.48 -16.70
CA LEU A 379 3.51 10.32 -15.83
C LEU A 379 2.07 10.25 -15.28
N LEU A 380 1.51 11.36 -14.81
CA LEU A 380 0.15 11.46 -14.29
C LEU A 380 -0.87 10.99 -15.34
N PHE A 381 -0.89 11.64 -16.51
CA PHE A 381 -1.89 11.37 -17.55
C PHE A 381 -1.75 9.97 -18.16
N SER A 382 -0.54 9.47 -18.37
CA SER A 382 -0.34 8.10 -18.85
C SER A 382 -0.82 7.04 -17.84
N ARG A 383 -0.60 7.26 -16.54
CA ARG A 383 -0.99 6.30 -15.49
C ARG A 383 -2.48 6.34 -15.19
N VAL A 384 -3.16 7.50 -15.28
CA VAL A 384 -4.63 7.53 -15.11
C VAL A 384 -5.36 6.89 -16.29
N ALA A 385 -4.82 6.98 -17.52
CA ALA A 385 -5.42 6.34 -18.70
C ALA A 385 -5.42 4.81 -18.65
N ARG A 386 -4.33 4.17 -18.19
CA ARG A 386 -4.18 2.68 -18.13
C ARG A 386 -5.10 1.97 -17.13
N GLY A 387 -5.94 2.69 -16.38
CA GLY A 387 -6.74 2.13 -15.29
C GLY A 387 -8.12 1.59 -15.66
N GLY A 388 -8.49 1.52 -16.94
CA GLY A 388 -9.72 0.86 -17.41
C GLY A 388 -11.03 1.59 -17.10
N GLY A 389 -11.06 2.93 -17.21
CA GLY A 389 -12.25 3.76 -16.96
C GLY A 389 -12.53 4.78 -18.07
N ARG A 390 -13.66 5.50 -17.96
CA ARG A 390 -13.99 6.62 -18.87
C ARG A 390 -12.93 7.72 -18.80
N LEU A 391 -12.58 8.29 -19.94
CA LEU A 391 -11.57 9.35 -20.04
C LEU A 391 -12.13 10.74 -19.77
N SER A 392 -13.43 10.85 -19.52
CA SER A 392 -14.11 12.11 -19.19
C SER A 392 -13.39 12.91 -18.11
N ALA A 393 -12.96 12.27 -17.01
CA ALA A 393 -12.22 12.95 -15.94
C ALA A 393 -10.80 13.38 -16.39
N PRO A 394 -9.93 12.50 -16.91
CA PRO A 394 -8.64 12.92 -17.46
C PRO A 394 -8.73 14.01 -18.53
N LEU A 395 -9.66 13.92 -19.47
CA LEU A 395 -9.82 14.93 -20.52
C LEU A 395 -10.37 16.26 -19.98
N HIS A 396 -11.28 16.20 -19.01
CA HIS A 396 -11.74 17.39 -18.29
C HIS A 396 -10.59 18.07 -17.55
N THR A 397 -9.76 17.31 -16.84
CA THR A 397 -8.60 17.89 -16.15
C THR A 397 -7.55 18.41 -17.14
N ALA A 398 -7.29 17.71 -18.25
CA ALA A 398 -6.38 18.18 -19.30
C ALA A 398 -6.85 19.51 -19.90
N LYS A 399 -8.17 19.73 -20.03
CA LYS A 399 -8.76 21.01 -20.47
C LYS A 399 -8.23 22.20 -19.65
N ALA A 400 -8.03 22.03 -18.34
CA ALA A 400 -7.53 23.09 -17.46
C ALA A 400 -6.07 23.48 -17.74
N LEU A 401 -5.32 22.65 -18.47
CA LEU A 401 -3.95 22.93 -18.90
C LEU A 401 -3.91 23.66 -20.25
N PHE A 402 -5.04 23.85 -20.93
CA PHE A 402 -5.08 24.45 -22.26
C PHE A 402 -4.45 25.85 -22.28
N GLY A 403 -3.72 26.15 -23.37
CA GLY A 403 -2.94 27.39 -23.49
C GLY A 403 -1.55 27.35 -22.85
N THR A 404 -1.21 26.25 -22.16
CA THR A 404 0.13 26.04 -21.57
C THR A 404 0.92 25.00 -22.36
N ARG A 405 2.24 24.92 -22.13
CA ARG A 405 3.08 23.88 -22.73
C ARG A 405 2.77 22.46 -22.22
N LEU A 406 2.03 22.33 -21.12
CA LEU A 406 1.70 21.04 -20.51
C LEU A 406 0.48 20.37 -21.17
N PHE A 407 -0.39 21.14 -21.82
CA PHE A 407 -1.54 20.59 -22.56
C PHE A 407 -1.14 19.54 -23.60
N PRO A 408 -0.24 19.84 -24.57
CA PRO A 408 0.17 18.82 -25.55
C PRO A 408 0.89 17.64 -24.88
N VAL A 409 1.58 17.85 -23.76
CA VAL A 409 2.21 16.75 -22.99
C VAL A 409 1.15 15.81 -22.40
N ALA A 410 0.05 16.36 -21.85
CA ALA A 410 -1.04 15.58 -21.31
C ALA A 410 -1.78 14.78 -22.41
N ILE A 411 -2.08 15.43 -23.55
CA ILE A 411 -2.73 14.77 -24.69
C ILE A 411 -1.85 13.64 -25.25
N ASP A 412 -0.53 13.88 -25.41
CA ASP A 412 0.43 12.88 -25.85
C ASP A 412 0.51 11.67 -24.91
N ALA A 413 0.51 11.92 -23.61
CA ALA A 413 0.54 10.88 -22.59
C ALA A 413 -0.73 10.03 -22.58
N LEU A 414 -1.91 10.65 -22.74
CA LEU A 414 -3.18 9.94 -22.88
C LEU A 414 -3.20 9.10 -24.16
N ALA A 415 -2.85 9.69 -25.30
CA ALA A 415 -2.81 9.02 -26.59
C ALA A 415 -1.89 7.80 -26.59
N SER A 416 -0.68 7.96 -26.03
CA SER A 416 0.31 6.88 -25.95
C SER A 416 -0.08 5.77 -24.97
N ALA A 417 -0.81 6.11 -23.91
CA ALA A 417 -1.26 5.12 -22.94
C ALA A 417 -2.42 4.25 -23.45
N LEU A 418 -3.16 4.73 -24.45
CA LEU A 418 -4.32 4.08 -25.05
C LEU A 418 -4.04 3.47 -26.42
N ASP A 419 -2.78 3.40 -26.86
CA ASP A 419 -2.41 3.05 -28.24
C ASP A 419 -3.13 1.79 -28.78
N GLY A 420 -4.16 1.99 -29.62
CA GLY A 420 -5.01 0.93 -30.15
C GLY A 420 -6.05 0.33 -29.19
N GLU A 421 -6.14 0.80 -27.95
CA GLU A 421 -7.03 0.32 -26.88
C GLU A 421 -8.26 1.22 -26.65
N GLY A 422 -8.39 2.33 -27.36
CA GLY A 422 -9.54 3.24 -27.27
C GLY A 422 -10.85 2.64 -27.81
N ASP A 423 -11.97 3.20 -27.36
CA ASP A 423 -13.33 2.75 -27.69
C ASP A 423 -14.27 3.91 -28.08
N ASP A 424 -15.56 3.61 -28.28
CA ASP A 424 -16.59 4.62 -28.59
C ASP A 424 -16.78 5.65 -27.45
N GLY A 425 -16.50 5.25 -26.20
CA GLY A 425 -16.54 6.12 -25.03
C GLY A 425 -15.49 7.23 -25.12
N LEU A 426 -14.26 6.87 -25.52
CA LEU A 426 -13.21 7.84 -25.84
C LEU A 426 -13.68 8.84 -26.91
N VAL A 427 -14.30 8.38 -27.99
CA VAL A 427 -14.75 9.28 -29.07
C VAL A 427 -15.78 10.26 -28.53
N SER A 428 -16.72 9.80 -27.70
CA SER A 428 -17.70 10.68 -27.05
C SER A 428 -17.04 11.74 -26.16
N ASP A 429 -16.10 11.35 -25.31
CA ASP A 429 -15.39 12.28 -24.41
C ASP A 429 -14.53 13.29 -25.20
N ALA A 430 -13.88 12.82 -26.27
CA ALA A 430 -13.07 13.66 -27.16
C ALA A 430 -13.93 14.69 -27.92
N ARG A 431 -15.17 14.34 -28.30
CA ARG A 431 -16.13 15.27 -28.90
C ARG A 431 -16.50 16.40 -27.94
N VAL A 432 -16.72 16.07 -26.66
CA VAL A 432 -16.97 17.07 -25.63
C VAL A 432 -15.80 18.04 -25.52
N LEU A 433 -14.56 17.53 -25.50
CA LEU A 433 -13.36 18.36 -25.46
C LEU A 433 -13.24 19.28 -26.69
N ALA A 434 -13.46 18.76 -27.90
CA ALA A 434 -13.39 19.55 -29.13
C ALA A 434 -14.47 20.65 -29.20
N ARG A 435 -15.68 20.37 -28.71
CA ARG A 435 -16.76 21.36 -28.61
C ARG A 435 -16.41 22.46 -27.62
N ASP A 436 -15.89 22.06 -26.46
CA ASP A 436 -15.55 22.98 -25.38
C ASP A 436 -14.28 23.81 -25.67
N LEU A 437 -13.36 23.27 -26.48
CA LEU A 437 -12.11 23.91 -26.92
C LEU A 437 -11.92 23.73 -28.44
N PRO A 438 -12.59 24.53 -29.29
CA PRO A 438 -12.49 24.41 -30.75
C PRO A 438 -11.05 24.56 -31.27
N ALA A 439 -10.23 25.37 -30.61
CA ALA A 439 -8.82 25.57 -30.96
C ALA A 439 -7.92 24.33 -30.68
N ALA A 440 -8.43 23.33 -29.94
CA ALA A 440 -7.74 22.07 -29.67
C ALA A 440 -8.16 20.93 -30.61
N ARG A 441 -8.93 21.20 -31.68
CA ARG A 441 -9.44 20.16 -32.59
C ARG A 441 -8.33 19.32 -33.23
N GLY A 442 -7.19 19.92 -33.55
CA GLY A 442 -6.00 19.19 -34.00
C GLY A 442 -5.40 18.24 -32.96
N ASP A 443 -5.37 18.66 -31.69
CA ASP A 443 -4.92 17.84 -30.56
C ASP A 443 -5.88 16.66 -30.30
N VAL A 444 -7.19 16.91 -30.43
CA VAL A 444 -8.24 15.88 -30.34
C VAL A 444 -8.12 14.88 -31.49
N ALA A 445 -7.89 15.34 -32.71
CA ALA A 445 -7.66 14.47 -33.85
C ALA A 445 -6.44 13.57 -33.62
N TYR A 446 -5.37 14.09 -33.02
CA TYR A 446 -4.18 13.31 -32.68
C TYR A 446 -4.50 12.22 -31.64
N LEU A 447 -5.19 12.59 -30.56
CA LEU A 447 -5.63 11.65 -29.54
C LEU A 447 -6.44 10.49 -30.13
N VAL A 448 -7.46 10.80 -30.94
CA VAL A 448 -8.34 9.79 -31.56
C VAL A 448 -7.58 8.90 -32.55
N ALA A 449 -6.68 9.47 -33.35
CA ALA A 449 -5.91 8.73 -34.35
C ALA A 449 -4.86 7.78 -33.75
N ARG A 450 -4.39 8.05 -32.53
CA ARG A 450 -3.44 7.19 -31.80
C ARG A 450 -4.15 6.16 -30.93
N ALA A 451 -5.19 6.57 -30.22
CA ALA A 451 -5.86 5.69 -29.28
C ALA A 451 -6.71 4.62 -29.99
N LEU A 452 -7.19 4.86 -31.21
CA LEU A 452 -7.95 3.87 -31.99
C LEU A 452 -7.07 3.17 -33.02
N THR A 453 -7.31 1.88 -33.24
CA THR A 453 -6.72 1.17 -34.39
C THR A 453 -7.16 1.82 -35.71
N LEU A 454 -6.37 1.68 -36.79
CA LEU A 454 -6.70 2.26 -38.10
C LEU A 454 -8.09 1.83 -38.61
N ARG A 455 -8.45 0.56 -38.38
CA ARG A 455 -9.76 0.00 -38.75
C ARG A 455 -10.92 0.71 -38.05
N VAL A 456 -10.74 1.09 -36.79
CA VAL A 456 -11.77 1.72 -35.95
C VAL A 456 -11.80 3.24 -36.13
N SER A 457 -10.64 3.87 -36.32
CA SER A 457 -10.54 5.32 -36.55
C SER A 457 -11.05 5.75 -37.93
N THR A 458 -10.91 4.92 -38.98
CA THR A 458 -11.30 5.31 -40.34
C THR A 458 -12.79 5.75 -40.46
N PRO A 459 -13.78 4.99 -39.95
CA PRO A 459 -15.18 5.44 -39.92
C PRO A 459 -15.40 6.72 -39.10
N VAL A 460 -14.65 6.92 -38.02
CA VAL A 460 -14.74 8.12 -37.17
C VAL A 460 -14.26 9.35 -37.94
N PHE A 461 -13.11 9.25 -38.63
CA PHE A 461 -12.58 10.37 -39.41
C PHE A 461 -13.37 10.65 -40.69
N ALA A 462 -13.97 9.65 -41.32
CA ALA A 462 -14.90 9.88 -42.44
C ALA A 462 -16.11 10.73 -42.03
N ARG A 463 -16.54 10.63 -40.77
CA ARG A 463 -17.65 11.40 -40.19
C ARG A 463 -17.16 12.53 -39.28
N PHE A 464 -15.90 12.94 -39.41
CA PHE A 464 -15.29 13.89 -38.46
C PHE A 464 -16.07 15.19 -38.37
N GLY A 465 -16.53 15.74 -39.50
CA GLY A 465 -17.34 16.96 -39.51
C GLY A 465 -18.67 16.83 -38.78
N GLU A 466 -19.34 15.68 -38.92
CA GLU A 466 -20.59 15.40 -38.20
C GLU A 466 -20.36 15.23 -36.70
N LEU A 467 -19.29 14.54 -36.33
CA LEU A 467 -19.01 14.18 -34.93
C LEU A 467 -18.41 15.36 -34.15
N PHE A 468 -17.49 16.11 -34.75
CA PHE A 468 -16.70 17.15 -34.12
C PHE A 468 -17.05 18.57 -34.62
N GLY A 469 -18.18 18.71 -35.33
CA GLY A 469 -18.81 19.99 -35.69
C GLY A 469 -18.32 20.64 -36.98
N ALA A 470 -17.11 20.31 -37.46
CA ALA A 470 -16.59 20.78 -38.74
C ALA A 470 -15.52 19.81 -39.29
N PRO A 471 -15.29 19.76 -40.61
CA PRO A 471 -14.14 19.06 -41.20
C PRO A 471 -12.80 19.64 -40.71
N LEU A 472 -11.72 18.86 -40.77
CA LEU A 472 -10.38 19.34 -40.42
C LEU A 472 -9.89 20.40 -41.40
N GLU A 473 -9.33 21.47 -40.84
CA GLU A 473 -8.65 22.53 -41.59
C GLU A 473 -7.12 22.40 -41.48
N LEU A 474 -6.37 23.17 -42.27
CA LEU A 474 -4.90 23.15 -42.24
C LEU A 474 -4.33 23.56 -40.88
N GLY A 475 -5.00 24.46 -40.16
CA GLY A 475 -4.60 24.86 -38.80
C GLY A 475 -4.72 23.71 -37.80
N ASP A 476 -5.82 22.94 -37.88
CA ASP A 476 -6.01 21.74 -37.07
C ASP A 476 -4.93 20.69 -37.37
N PHE A 477 -4.65 20.48 -38.66
CA PHE A 477 -3.62 19.52 -39.07
C PHE A 477 -2.21 19.96 -38.67
N GLY A 478 -1.92 21.27 -38.69
CA GLY A 478 -0.67 21.81 -38.16
C GLY A 478 -0.47 21.49 -36.67
N ARG A 479 -1.54 21.60 -35.87
CA ARG A 479 -1.53 21.19 -34.45
C ARG A 479 -1.37 19.69 -34.28
N PHE A 480 -2.08 18.89 -35.07
CA PHE A 480 -1.91 17.43 -35.12
C PHE A 480 -0.44 17.05 -35.39
N MET A 481 0.18 17.67 -36.39
CA MET A 481 1.58 17.39 -36.76
C MET A 481 2.60 17.93 -35.74
N ALA A 482 2.19 18.77 -34.78
CA ALA A 482 3.09 19.26 -33.72
C ALA A 482 3.58 18.14 -32.79
N TYR A 483 2.87 17.01 -32.71
CA TYR A 483 3.25 15.83 -31.94
C TYR A 483 4.38 15.00 -32.60
N GLY A 484 4.84 15.39 -33.79
CA GLY A 484 6.05 14.83 -34.41
C GLY A 484 5.88 13.42 -34.98
N GLU A 485 6.79 12.52 -34.65
CA GLU A 485 6.88 11.16 -35.22
C GLU A 485 5.57 10.36 -35.06
N SER A 486 4.99 10.36 -33.86
CA SER A 486 3.74 9.63 -33.61
C SER A 486 2.57 10.20 -34.42
N ALA A 487 2.55 11.52 -34.70
CA ALA A 487 1.56 12.10 -35.58
C ALA A 487 1.78 11.69 -37.04
N VAL A 488 3.03 11.65 -37.52
CA VAL A 488 3.35 11.18 -38.88
C VAL A 488 2.84 9.76 -39.10
N GLN A 489 3.05 8.87 -38.11
CA GLN A 489 2.60 7.47 -38.17
C GLN A 489 1.07 7.33 -38.21
N SER A 490 0.33 8.25 -37.57
CA SER A 490 -1.13 8.24 -37.51
C SER A 490 -1.82 9.11 -38.57
N ALA A 491 -1.07 9.86 -39.39
CA ALA A 491 -1.62 10.85 -40.31
C ALA A 491 -2.61 10.25 -41.32
N VAL A 492 -2.39 9.00 -41.75
CA VAL A 492 -3.27 8.29 -42.69
C VAL A 492 -4.73 8.23 -42.21
N ALA A 493 -4.96 8.07 -40.90
CA ALA A 493 -6.31 7.97 -40.35
C ALA A 493 -7.12 9.26 -40.56
N THR A 494 -6.44 10.41 -40.64
CA THR A 494 -7.09 11.73 -40.75
C THR A 494 -7.47 12.10 -42.18
N VAL A 495 -6.97 11.39 -43.19
CA VAL A 495 -7.14 11.72 -44.62
C VAL A 495 -8.60 12.05 -45.02
N PRO A 496 -9.63 11.25 -44.64
CA PRO A 496 -11.00 11.52 -45.08
C PRO A 496 -11.66 12.71 -44.36
N ALA A 497 -11.07 13.22 -43.28
CA ALA A 497 -11.69 14.24 -42.43
C ALA A 497 -11.54 15.69 -42.93
N PHE A 498 -10.74 15.93 -43.97
CA PHE A 498 -10.37 17.28 -44.40
C PHE A 498 -11.45 17.99 -45.21
N ALA A 499 -11.63 19.30 -44.95
CA ALA A 499 -12.38 20.20 -45.81
C ALA A 499 -11.80 20.21 -47.23
N SER A 500 -12.64 20.40 -48.26
CA SER A 500 -12.22 20.40 -49.67
C SER A 500 -11.07 21.37 -49.95
N GLY A 501 -11.11 22.59 -49.40
CA GLY A 501 -10.05 23.60 -49.54
C GLY A 501 -8.76 23.32 -48.76
N ALA A 502 -8.76 22.34 -47.84
CA ALA A 502 -7.60 21.92 -47.08
C ALA A 502 -6.92 20.67 -47.67
N ARG A 503 -7.52 20.03 -48.69
CA ARG A 503 -6.95 18.87 -49.40
C ARG A 503 -5.85 19.30 -50.39
N GLY A 504 -5.14 18.35 -50.98
CA GLY A 504 -4.15 18.63 -52.01
C GLY A 504 -2.77 19.02 -51.46
N ALA A 505 -2.05 19.77 -52.29
CA ALA A 505 -0.70 20.26 -51.98
C ALA A 505 -0.60 21.00 -50.63
N PRO A 506 -1.58 21.81 -50.19
CA PRO A 506 -1.52 22.45 -48.87
C PRO A 506 -1.37 21.46 -47.69
N ARG A 507 -2.17 20.39 -47.66
CA ARG A 507 -2.06 19.32 -46.65
C ARG A 507 -0.71 18.62 -46.74
N ALA A 508 -0.30 18.25 -47.94
CA ALA A 508 0.99 17.61 -48.17
C ALA A 508 2.14 18.45 -47.62
N ARG A 509 2.14 19.76 -47.85
CA ARG A 509 3.18 20.67 -47.33
C ARG A 509 3.25 20.67 -45.81
N VAL A 510 2.12 20.67 -45.11
CA VAL A 510 2.09 20.57 -43.64
C VAL A 510 2.69 19.23 -43.18
N PHE A 511 2.31 18.12 -43.82
CA PHE A 511 2.87 16.79 -43.52
C PHE A 511 4.39 16.75 -43.72
N LEU A 512 4.87 17.31 -44.83
CA LEU A 512 6.30 17.32 -45.19
C LEU A 512 7.16 18.08 -44.18
N THR A 513 6.61 19.05 -43.42
CA THR A 513 7.38 19.74 -42.37
C THR A 513 7.90 18.84 -41.25
N LYS A 514 7.34 17.63 -41.11
CA LYS A 514 7.73 16.65 -40.09
C LYS A 514 8.30 15.35 -40.66
N LEU A 515 8.16 15.13 -41.97
CA LEU A 515 8.54 13.87 -42.60
C LEU A 515 10.05 13.61 -42.50
N ASP A 516 10.90 14.60 -42.77
CA ASP A 516 12.36 14.39 -42.75
C ASP A 516 12.87 13.97 -41.37
N ALA A 517 12.45 14.68 -40.32
CA ALA A 517 12.84 14.36 -38.94
C ALA A 517 12.32 12.99 -38.47
N TYR A 518 11.20 12.51 -39.03
CA TYR A 518 10.71 11.16 -38.79
C TYR A 518 11.60 10.11 -39.46
N LEU A 519 11.94 10.31 -40.73
CA LEU A 519 12.76 9.39 -41.51
C LEU A 519 14.19 9.28 -40.94
N ASP A 520 14.79 10.41 -40.53
CA ASP A 520 16.11 10.43 -39.88
C ASP A 520 16.14 9.53 -38.64
N ARG A 521 15.12 9.63 -37.77
CA ARG A 521 15.03 8.83 -36.53
C ARG A 521 14.71 7.37 -36.79
N ALA A 522 13.88 7.07 -37.78
CA ALA A 522 13.54 5.71 -38.15
C ALA A 522 14.76 4.94 -38.71
N ALA A 523 15.74 5.63 -39.28
CA ALA A 523 17.02 5.04 -39.67
C ALA A 523 17.92 4.73 -38.45
N GLU A 524 17.90 5.57 -37.41
CA GLU A 524 18.70 5.39 -36.18
C GLU A 524 18.13 4.32 -35.24
N ARG A 525 16.80 4.22 -35.15
CA ARG A 525 16.10 3.32 -34.25
C ARG A 525 15.34 2.33 -35.11
N ARG A 526 15.58 1.01 -34.94
CA ARG A 526 14.74 -0.05 -35.51
C ARG A 526 13.30 0.08 -34.99
N ALA A 527 12.53 1.02 -35.56
CA ALA A 527 11.20 1.39 -35.10
C ALA A 527 10.24 0.20 -35.19
N GLU A 528 9.26 0.11 -34.29
CA GLU A 528 8.26 -0.97 -34.28
C GLU A 528 7.40 -0.99 -35.54
N ARG A 529 7.17 0.18 -36.16
CA ARG A 529 6.53 0.32 -37.47
C ARG A 529 7.45 1.10 -38.39
N GLY A 530 7.95 0.43 -39.42
CA GLY A 530 8.93 1.00 -40.34
C GLY A 530 8.35 2.14 -41.20
N PRO A 531 9.21 3.06 -41.69
CA PRO A 531 8.80 4.19 -42.50
C PRO A 531 8.04 3.77 -43.77
N ASP A 532 8.38 2.62 -44.34
CA ASP A 532 7.73 2.06 -45.53
C ASP A 532 6.25 1.73 -45.32
N THR A 533 5.90 1.15 -44.17
CA THR A 533 4.51 0.84 -43.85
C THR A 533 3.70 2.15 -43.72
N THR A 534 4.23 3.14 -42.99
CA THR A 534 3.58 4.44 -42.85
C THR A 534 3.36 5.13 -44.19
N LEU A 535 4.38 5.14 -45.06
CA LEU A 535 4.31 5.76 -46.37
C LEU A 535 3.38 5.02 -47.32
N SER A 536 3.36 3.68 -47.28
CA SER A 536 2.43 2.86 -48.07
C SER A 536 0.98 3.08 -47.64
N ASP A 537 0.70 3.03 -46.33
CA ASP A 537 -0.64 3.27 -45.76
C ASP A 537 -1.13 4.67 -46.14
N LEU A 538 -0.26 5.69 -46.02
CA LEU A 538 -0.59 7.06 -46.41
C LEU A 538 -0.94 7.17 -47.89
N ARG A 539 -0.15 6.54 -48.78
CA ARG A 539 -0.46 6.53 -50.22
C ARG A 539 -1.81 5.88 -50.49
N GLU A 540 -2.10 4.74 -49.87
CA GLU A 540 -3.38 4.05 -50.05
C GLU A 540 -4.56 4.91 -49.58
N GLY A 541 -4.42 5.60 -48.44
CA GLY A 541 -5.41 6.57 -47.98
C GLY A 541 -5.62 7.72 -48.98
N LEU A 542 -4.54 8.32 -49.50
CA LEU A 542 -4.63 9.39 -50.50
C LEU A 542 -5.25 8.92 -51.82
N CYS A 543 -4.96 7.69 -52.25
CA CYS A 543 -5.57 7.08 -53.43
C CYS A 543 -7.08 6.84 -53.24
N ALA A 544 -7.49 6.36 -52.06
CA ALA A 544 -8.90 6.18 -51.74
C ALA A 544 -9.67 7.51 -51.68
N ASP A 545 -9.02 8.58 -51.24
CA ASP A 545 -9.58 9.94 -51.17
C ASP A 545 -9.52 10.71 -52.52
N GLY A 546 -8.86 10.14 -53.54
CA GLY A 546 -8.66 10.79 -54.83
C GLY A 546 -7.75 12.02 -54.79
N ASP A 547 -6.88 12.15 -53.78
CA ASP A 547 -6.00 13.31 -53.61
C ASP A 547 -4.67 13.16 -54.34
N ASP A 548 -4.74 13.21 -55.66
CA ASP A 548 -3.57 13.12 -56.55
C ASP A 548 -2.57 14.26 -56.35
N ALA A 549 -3.05 15.45 -55.98
CA ALA A 549 -2.18 16.61 -55.77
C ALA A 549 -1.29 16.45 -54.53
N ALA A 550 -1.85 15.96 -53.41
CA ALA A 550 -1.06 15.66 -52.23
C ALA A 550 -0.09 14.49 -52.48
N ARG A 551 -0.57 13.44 -53.17
CA ARG A 551 0.25 12.29 -53.55
C ARG A 551 1.45 12.69 -54.40
N ALA A 552 1.25 13.54 -55.39
CA ALA A 552 2.32 14.05 -56.25
C ALA A 552 3.34 14.90 -55.48
N GLU A 553 2.90 15.76 -54.57
CA GLU A 553 3.79 16.60 -53.76
C GLU A 553 4.65 15.76 -52.80
N ILE A 554 4.04 14.79 -52.11
CA ILE A 554 4.76 13.87 -51.22
C ILE A 554 5.72 12.98 -52.03
N GLY A 555 5.29 12.47 -53.18
CA GLY A 555 6.13 11.68 -54.08
C GLY A 555 7.38 12.43 -54.55
N LYS A 556 7.24 13.72 -54.90
CA LYS A 556 8.38 14.57 -55.27
C LYS A 556 9.37 14.73 -54.11
N ALA A 557 8.87 14.91 -52.88
CA ALA A 557 9.71 15.06 -51.71
C ALA A 557 10.48 13.75 -51.38
N ILE A 558 9.81 12.60 -51.44
CA ILE A 558 10.45 11.29 -51.22
C ILE A 558 11.50 11.00 -52.30
N ALA A 559 11.20 11.26 -53.57
CA ALA A 559 12.16 11.09 -54.66
C ALA A 559 13.40 12.00 -54.48
N LYS A 560 13.20 13.24 -54.04
CA LYS A 560 14.29 14.15 -53.69
C LYS A 560 15.14 13.62 -52.55
N ARG A 561 14.52 13.08 -51.49
CA ARG A 561 15.22 12.51 -50.33
C ARG A 561 16.04 11.29 -50.71
N ARG A 562 15.46 10.34 -51.46
CA ARG A 562 16.19 9.16 -51.97
C ARG A 562 17.44 9.52 -52.76
N LYS A 563 17.38 10.60 -53.55
CA LYS A 563 18.55 11.10 -54.29
C LYS A 563 19.64 11.67 -53.36
N ALA A 564 19.24 12.29 -52.24
CA ALA A 564 20.17 12.82 -51.24
C ALA A 564 20.68 11.74 -50.27
N HIS A 565 19.92 10.66 -50.05
CA HIS A 565 20.19 9.58 -49.11
C HIS A 565 19.98 8.21 -49.77
N PRO A 566 20.87 7.78 -50.68
CA PRO A 566 20.69 6.55 -51.46
C PRO A 566 20.70 5.27 -50.61
N ASP A 567 21.28 5.32 -49.42
CA ASP A 567 21.43 4.16 -48.52
C ASP A 567 20.20 3.92 -47.60
N GLU A 568 19.20 4.83 -47.60
CA GLU A 568 18.05 4.77 -46.66
C GLU A 568 16.97 3.73 -46.99
N GLY A 569 17.09 2.98 -48.09
CA GLY A 569 16.17 1.87 -48.40
C GLY A 569 14.68 2.23 -48.50
N LEU A 570 14.32 3.51 -48.68
CA LEU A 570 12.93 3.99 -48.74
C LEU A 570 12.18 3.40 -49.95
N THR A 571 10.96 2.93 -49.72
CA THR A 571 10.09 2.34 -50.76
C THR A 571 9.69 3.30 -51.89
N ASP A 572 9.54 2.75 -53.12
CA ASP A 572 8.94 3.42 -54.29
C ASP A 572 7.41 3.58 -54.18
N ALA A 573 6.87 3.64 -52.96
CA ALA A 573 5.43 3.56 -52.72
C ALA A 573 4.67 4.58 -53.59
N PHE A 574 5.12 5.83 -53.62
CA PHE A 574 4.46 6.92 -54.33
C PHE A 574 4.69 6.95 -55.85
N GLU A 575 5.62 6.14 -56.39
CA GLU A 575 5.85 6.02 -57.83
C GLU A 575 4.84 5.09 -58.51
N ARG A 576 4.23 4.19 -57.74
CA ARG A 576 3.20 3.27 -58.24
C ARG A 576 1.88 4.03 -58.46
N PRO A 577 1.18 3.79 -59.59
CA PRO A 577 -0.16 4.35 -59.80
C PRO A 577 -1.13 3.82 -58.75
N CYS A 578 -2.15 4.62 -58.41
CA CYS A 578 -3.21 4.15 -57.52
C CYS A 578 -3.87 2.89 -58.11
N PRO A 579 -4.19 1.89 -57.28
CA PRO A 579 -4.91 0.72 -57.75
C PRO A 579 -6.21 1.18 -58.40
N ARG A 580 -6.48 0.72 -59.63
CA ARG A 580 -7.75 1.03 -60.31
C ARG A 580 -8.88 0.54 -59.40
N PRO A 581 -9.95 1.35 -59.19
CA PRO A 581 -11.10 0.88 -58.43
C PRO A 581 -11.56 -0.43 -59.07
N ALA A 582 -11.73 -1.47 -58.26
CA ALA A 582 -12.23 -2.74 -58.76
C ALA A 582 -13.57 -2.45 -59.44
N THR A 583 -13.62 -2.58 -60.77
CA THR A 583 -14.87 -2.54 -61.53
C THR A 583 -15.84 -3.45 -60.80
N PRO A 584 -17.04 -2.99 -60.39
CA PRO A 584 -18.00 -3.85 -59.71
C PRO A 584 -18.19 -5.06 -60.62
N ARG A 585 -17.75 -6.23 -60.13
CA ARG A 585 -17.83 -7.48 -60.86
C ARG A 585 -19.32 -7.65 -61.13
N ALA A 586 -19.75 -7.43 -62.38
CA ALA A 586 -21.15 -7.54 -62.76
C ALA A 586 -21.65 -8.87 -62.19
N LEU A 587 -22.61 -8.79 -61.26
CA LEU A 587 -23.29 -9.95 -60.73
C LEU A 587 -23.77 -10.74 -61.94
N ARG A 588 -23.11 -11.87 -62.22
CA ARG A 588 -23.59 -12.83 -63.21
C ARG A 588 -25.03 -13.13 -62.80
N ARG A 589 -25.99 -12.68 -63.61
CA ARG A 589 -27.39 -13.10 -63.48
C ARG A 589 -27.38 -14.63 -63.34
N PRO A 590 -28.01 -15.21 -62.29
CA PRO A 590 -28.10 -16.65 -62.17
C PRO A 590 -28.79 -17.19 -63.44
N ARG A 591 -28.20 -18.22 -64.04
CA ARG A 591 -28.82 -18.96 -65.14
C ARG A 591 -30.20 -19.46 -64.67
N PRO A 592 -31.26 -19.32 -65.47
CA PRO A 592 -32.54 -19.95 -65.13
C PRO A 592 -32.35 -21.47 -65.19
N SER A 593 -32.73 -22.14 -64.11
CA SER A 593 -32.77 -23.60 -64.06
C SER A 593 -33.79 -24.14 -65.08
N PRO A 594 -33.49 -25.21 -65.82
CA PRO A 594 -34.49 -25.90 -66.63
C PRO A 594 -35.55 -26.53 -65.72
N ARG A 595 -36.81 -26.46 -66.14
CA ARG A 595 -37.97 -27.08 -65.48
C ARG A 595 -37.94 -28.59 -65.59
#